data_AF-A0A9E0UF73-F1
#
_entry.id   AF-A0A9E0UF73-F1
#
_cell.length_a   1.000
_cell.length_b   1.000
_cell.length_c   1.000
_cell.angle_alpha   90.00
_cell.angle_beta   90.00
_cell.angle_gamma   90.00
#
_symmetry.space_group_name_H-M   'P 1'
#
loop_
_entity.id
_entity.type
_entity.pdbx_description
1 polymer ?
#
loop_
_entity_poly.entity_id
_entity_poly.type
_entity_poly.pdbx_seq_one_letter_code
_entity_poly.pdbx_strand_id
1 'polypeptide(L)'
;MKSKLSIAALCCFVSVICLCYGQERKADIPVVIDTKKDYGQGKSRICLSYPGIEDTLIVYPYIRVDFEYPLSDVSKPILVKSVILMVLDMYTKEMDPLKTLFYFDHKGNEKLWDLFDAKVAVWYRNQPYEDIAARPDDISIFCSPRIYLVPEK
;
A
#
# COMPACT_ATOMS: atom_id res chain seq x y z
N MET A 1 -57.33 0.69 -0.70
CA MET A 1 -56.97 0.82 -2.13
C MET A 1 -55.55 1.37 -2.24
N LYS A 2 -54.68 0.60 -2.89
CA LYS A 2 -53.45 1.00 -3.61
C LYS A 2 -52.45 1.92 -2.87
N SER A 3 -51.50 1.31 -2.15
CA SER A 3 -50.12 1.81 -2.20
C SER A 3 -49.50 1.23 -3.48
N LYS A 4 -49.45 2.05 -4.53
CA LYS A 4 -48.69 1.79 -5.74
C LYS A 4 -47.70 2.95 -5.89
N LEU A 5 -46.45 2.59 -6.18
CA LEU A 5 -45.26 3.44 -6.38
C LEU A 5 -44.65 3.98 -5.08
N SER A 6 -43.37 3.77 -4.79
CA SER A 6 -42.27 3.80 -5.76
C SER A 6 -41.21 2.74 -5.48
N ILE A 7 -41.29 1.63 -6.23
CA ILE A 7 -40.19 0.68 -6.47
C ILE A 7 -38.96 1.41 -7.08
N ALA A 8 -39.15 2.61 -7.63
CA ALA A 8 -38.06 3.45 -8.13
C ALA A 8 -37.05 3.90 -7.06
N ALA A 9 -37.45 4.00 -5.77
CA ALA A 9 -36.51 4.34 -4.71
C ALA A 9 -35.54 3.19 -4.40
N LEU A 10 -35.97 1.94 -4.59
CA LEU A 10 -35.11 0.77 -4.34
C LEU A 10 -34.10 0.56 -5.48
N CYS A 11 -34.48 0.86 -6.72
CA CYS A 11 -33.55 0.78 -7.85
C CYS A 11 -32.43 1.82 -7.81
N CYS A 12 -32.63 2.98 -7.16
CA CYS A 12 -31.56 3.95 -6.91
C CYS A 12 -30.61 3.55 -5.78
N PHE A 13 -31.08 2.79 -4.78
CA PHE A 13 -30.18 2.35 -3.71
C PHE A 13 -29.25 1.23 -4.16
N VAL A 14 -29.71 0.30 -5.00
CA VAL A 14 -28.86 -0.82 -5.44
C VAL A 14 -27.82 -0.39 -6.48
N SER A 15 -28.12 0.59 -7.34
CA SER A 15 -27.15 1.12 -8.30
C SER A 15 -26.11 2.05 -7.69
N VAL A 16 -26.41 2.75 -6.58
CA VAL A 16 -25.43 3.51 -5.79
C VAL A 16 -24.50 2.59 -4.99
N ILE A 17 -24.99 1.44 -4.53
CA ILE A 17 -24.16 0.44 -3.83
C ILE A 17 -23.20 -0.24 -4.83
N CYS A 18 -23.60 -0.49 -6.08
CA CYS A 18 -22.74 -1.14 -7.07
C CYS A 18 -21.78 -0.23 -7.86
N LEU A 19 -21.76 1.09 -7.64
CA LEU A 19 -20.88 2.01 -8.40
C LEU A 19 -19.60 2.46 -7.66
N CYS A 20 -19.49 2.30 -6.33
CA CYS A 20 -18.50 3.09 -5.57
C CYS A 20 -17.45 2.29 -4.79
N TYR A 21 -17.43 0.97 -4.82
CA TYR A 21 -16.49 0.19 -3.99
C TYR A 21 -15.05 0.10 -4.52
N GLY A 22 -14.74 0.81 -5.60
CA GLY A 22 -13.36 1.05 -5.98
C GLY A 22 -12.79 2.20 -5.16
N GLN A 23 -11.66 2.00 -4.49
CA GLN A 23 -10.88 3.11 -3.96
C GLN A 23 -10.54 4.06 -5.10
N GLU A 24 -10.94 5.33 -4.97
CA GLU A 24 -10.54 6.35 -5.94
C GLU A 24 -9.01 6.37 -6.05
N ARG A 25 -8.51 6.14 -7.26
CA ARG A 25 -7.08 6.24 -7.57
C ARG A 25 -6.67 7.70 -7.38
N LYS A 26 -6.09 8.01 -6.21
CA LYS A 26 -5.42 9.29 -6.00
C LYS A 26 -4.25 9.37 -6.97
N ALA A 27 -4.38 10.21 -8.00
CA ALA A 27 -3.43 10.30 -9.11
C ALA A 27 -1.98 10.59 -8.66
N ASP A 28 -1.81 11.21 -7.49
CA ASP A 28 -0.50 11.58 -6.95
C ASP A 28 0.18 10.49 -6.12
N ILE A 29 -0.52 9.38 -5.79
CA ILE A 29 0.06 8.29 -5.00
C ILE A 29 0.59 7.23 -5.97
N PRO A 30 1.90 6.95 -5.97
CA PRO A 30 2.43 5.88 -6.80
C PRO A 30 1.78 4.55 -6.40
N VAL A 31 1.36 3.77 -7.39
CA VAL A 31 0.81 2.42 -7.16
C VAL A 31 1.97 1.46 -6.87
N VAL A 32 1.92 0.76 -5.74
CA VAL A 32 3.04 -0.01 -5.15
C VAL A 32 2.73 -1.51 -5.01
N ILE A 33 1.52 -1.92 -5.37
CA ILE A 33 1.12 -3.33 -5.36
C ILE A 33 1.87 -4.07 -6.47
N ASP A 34 2.70 -5.04 -6.10
CA ASP A 34 3.41 -5.91 -7.05
C ASP A 34 2.83 -7.34 -6.99
N THR A 35 1.69 -7.53 -7.65
CA THR A 35 1.04 -8.85 -7.78
C THR A 35 1.33 -9.53 -9.12
N LYS A 36 2.09 -8.89 -10.01
CA LYS A 36 2.51 -9.46 -11.29
C LYS A 36 4.02 -9.55 -11.35
N LYS A 37 4.54 -10.78 -11.34
CA LYS A 37 5.82 -11.07 -12.00
C LYS A 37 5.68 -10.62 -13.46
N ASP A 38 6.25 -9.48 -13.81
CA ASP A 38 7.13 -9.36 -14.97
C ASP A 38 7.76 -7.96 -15.08
N TYR A 39 9.03 -8.01 -15.48
CA TYR A 39 9.97 -6.91 -15.59
C TYR A 39 9.68 -6.02 -16.81
N GLY A 40 10.00 -4.71 -16.67
CA GLY A 40 10.37 -3.86 -17.82
C GLY A 40 9.55 -2.59 -18.00
N GLN A 41 10.26 -1.46 -17.87
CA GLN A 41 9.93 -0.13 -18.40
C GLN A 41 8.64 0.57 -17.91
N GLY A 42 8.83 1.53 -17.01
CA GLY A 42 7.87 2.63 -16.79
C GLY A 42 7.48 2.90 -15.34
N LYS A 43 7.86 2.05 -14.37
CA LYS A 43 7.53 2.30 -12.95
C LYS A 43 8.24 3.57 -12.47
N SER A 44 7.44 4.59 -12.11
CA SER A 44 7.89 5.77 -11.37
C SER A 44 8.77 5.33 -10.21
N ARG A 45 9.98 5.90 -10.12
CA ARG A 45 10.84 5.66 -8.97
C ARG A 45 10.23 6.33 -7.76
N ILE A 46 9.97 5.57 -6.71
CA ILE A 46 9.55 6.14 -5.43
C ILE A 46 10.81 6.69 -4.78
N CYS A 47 10.93 8.03 -4.76
CA CYS A 47 12.03 8.71 -4.12
C CYS A 47 11.55 9.40 -2.85
N LEU A 48 12.28 9.22 -1.76
CA LEU A 48 12.09 9.94 -0.51
C LEU A 48 13.35 10.71 -0.20
N SER A 49 13.24 12.03 -0.02
CA SER A 49 14.35 12.83 0.51
C SER A 49 14.53 12.55 2.00
N TYR A 50 15.78 12.42 2.44
CA TYR A 50 16.10 12.22 3.84
C TYR A 50 17.35 13.01 4.24
N PRO A 51 17.29 13.81 5.32
CA PRO A 51 18.46 14.50 5.84
C PRO A 51 19.38 13.51 6.57
N GLY A 52 20.69 13.68 6.41
CA GLY A 52 21.69 12.88 7.13
C GLY A 52 22.19 11.64 6.39
N ILE A 53 21.93 11.52 5.09
CA ILE A 53 22.63 10.60 4.19
C ILE A 53 23.44 11.38 3.16
N GLU A 54 24.62 10.89 2.83
CA GLU A 54 25.53 11.53 1.86
C GLU A 54 25.24 11.09 0.43
N ASP A 55 24.84 9.82 0.27
CA ASP A 55 24.55 9.19 -1.01
C ASP A 55 23.16 8.55 -1.05
N THR A 56 22.69 8.25 -2.25
CA THR A 56 21.40 7.59 -2.46
C THR A 56 21.44 6.14 -2.00
N LEU A 57 20.50 5.75 -1.14
CA LEU A 57 20.32 4.38 -0.67
C LEU A 57 19.10 3.73 -1.34
N ILE A 58 19.14 2.43 -1.52
CA ILE A 58 17.98 1.63 -1.91
C ILE A 58 17.41 0.96 -0.67
N VAL A 59 16.14 1.19 -0.39
CA VAL A 59 15.45 0.65 0.78
C VAL A 59 14.27 -0.21 0.34
N TYR A 60 14.19 -1.41 0.90
CA TYR A 60 13.08 -2.34 0.74
C TYR A 60 12.33 -2.50 2.07
N PRO A 61 11.24 -1.74 2.30
CA PRO A 61 10.37 -1.98 3.44
C PRO A 61 9.50 -3.21 3.20
N TYR A 62 9.53 -4.19 4.11
CA TYR A 62 8.59 -5.31 4.09
C TYR A 62 7.37 -4.94 4.91
N ILE A 63 6.22 -4.91 4.26
CA ILE A 63 4.99 -4.35 4.79
C ILE A 63 3.92 -5.42 4.72
N ARG A 64 3.18 -5.56 5.81
CA ARG A 64 1.93 -6.32 5.85
C ARG A 64 0.77 -5.35 5.83
N VAL A 65 -0.18 -5.58 4.92
CA VAL A 65 -1.46 -4.85 4.90
C VAL A 65 -2.54 -5.84 5.27
N ASP A 66 -3.29 -5.54 6.32
CA ASP A 66 -4.43 -6.32 6.77
C ASP A 66 -5.73 -5.62 6.37
N PHE A 67 -6.71 -6.41 5.98
CA PHE A 67 -8.04 -5.98 5.57
C PHE A 67 -9.09 -6.44 6.57
N GLU A 68 -10.20 -5.71 6.65
CA GLU A 68 -11.34 -6.10 7.49
C GLU A 68 -12.06 -7.35 6.97
N TYR A 69 -12.05 -7.54 5.65
CA TYR A 69 -12.67 -8.65 4.96
C TYR A 69 -11.68 -9.24 3.93
N PRO A 70 -11.83 -10.52 3.54
CA PRO A 70 -11.01 -11.10 2.48
C PRO A 70 -11.15 -10.30 1.18
N LEU A 71 -10.03 -10.05 0.49
CA LEU A 71 -10.01 -9.27 -0.76
C LEU A 71 -10.85 -9.91 -1.89
N SER A 72 -11.06 -11.22 -1.84
CA SER A 72 -11.92 -11.95 -2.77
C SER A 72 -13.42 -11.75 -2.54
N ASP A 73 -13.84 -11.22 -1.38
CA ASP A 73 -15.25 -10.96 -1.10
C ASP A 73 -15.70 -9.65 -1.75
N VAL A 74 -16.03 -9.74 -3.04
CA VAL A 74 -16.52 -8.61 -3.86
C VAL A 74 -17.86 -8.06 -3.38
N SER A 75 -18.53 -8.70 -2.41
CA SER A 75 -19.76 -8.17 -1.79
C SER A 75 -19.48 -7.14 -0.69
N LYS A 76 -18.22 -7.04 -0.24
CA LYS A 76 -17.78 -6.13 0.81
C LYS A 76 -16.93 -5.00 0.24
N PRO A 77 -16.98 -3.80 0.85
CA PRO A 77 -15.98 -2.78 0.57
C PRO A 77 -14.59 -3.28 0.94
N ILE A 78 -13.59 -2.90 0.14
CA ILE A 78 -12.19 -3.05 0.53
C ILE A 78 -11.90 -2.03 1.63
N LEU A 79 -11.65 -2.52 2.84
CA LEU A 79 -11.29 -1.70 3.98
C LEU A 79 -9.97 -2.19 4.57
N VAL A 80 -8.98 -1.30 4.62
CA VAL A 80 -7.69 -1.57 5.27
C VAL A 80 -7.87 -1.44 6.78
N LYS A 81 -7.62 -2.54 7.49
CA LYS A 81 -7.62 -2.61 8.95
C LYS A 81 -6.33 -2.07 9.54
N SER A 82 -5.18 -2.54 9.03
CA SER A 82 -3.86 -2.13 9.49
C SER A 82 -2.82 -2.19 8.39
N VAL A 83 -1.82 -1.33 8.49
CA VAL A 83 -0.58 -1.38 7.70
C VAL A 83 0.55 -1.49 8.71
N ILE A 84 1.37 -2.52 8.58
CA ILE A 84 2.43 -2.85 9.53
C ILE A 84 3.75 -2.90 8.78
N LEU A 85 4.66 -1.98 9.08
CA LEU A 85 6.06 -2.07 8.65
C LEU A 85 6.77 -3.12 9.51
N MET A 86 7.31 -4.17 8.88
CA MET A 86 7.92 -5.29 9.58
C MET A 86 9.45 -5.23 9.56
N VAL A 87 10.02 -4.86 8.41
CA VAL A 87 11.48 -4.86 8.16
C VAL A 87 11.85 -3.73 7.21
N LEU A 88 13.05 -3.17 7.35
CA LEU A 88 13.71 -2.33 6.35
C LEU A 88 15.05 -2.97 5.96
N ASP A 89 15.17 -3.44 4.73
CA ASP A 89 16.48 -3.78 4.16
C ASP A 89 17.05 -2.58 3.42
N MET A 90 18.31 -2.27 3.66
CA MET A 90 19.01 -1.12 3.07
C MET A 90 20.23 -1.59 2.29
N TYR A 91 20.38 -1.03 1.10
CA TYR A 91 21.45 -1.34 0.16
C TYR A 91 22.08 -0.07 -0.38
N THR A 92 23.33 -0.18 -0.84
CA THR A 92 23.96 0.81 -1.71
C THR A 92 23.22 0.88 -3.06
N LYS A 93 23.56 1.86 -3.88
CA LYS A 93 23.03 1.97 -5.24
C LYS A 93 23.42 0.77 -6.13
N GLU A 94 24.58 0.18 -5.84
CA GLU A 94 25.16 -1.01 -6.46
C GLU A 94 24.51 -2.31 -5.98
N MET A 95 23.54 -2.24 -5.06
CA MET A 95 22.84 -3.36 -4.41
C MET A 95 23.68 -4.15 -3.41
N ASP A 96 24.74 -3.55 -2.86
CA ASP A 96 25.47 -4.15 -1.74
C ASP A 96 24.66 -3.98 -0.45
N PRO A 97 24.46 -5.04 0.36
CA PRO A 97 23.70 -4.95 1.59
C PRO A 97 24.43 -4.11 2.63
N LEU A 98 23.72 -3.16 3.25
CA LEU A 98 24.25 -2.29 4.30
C LEU A 98 23.72 -2.68 5.67
N LYS A 99 22.41 -2.80 5.81
CA LYS A 99 21.76 -2.99 7.11
C LYS A 99 20.33 -3.49 6.95
N THR A 100 19.91 -4.34 7.87
CA THR A 100 18.52 -4.74 8.06
C THR A 100 18.03 -4.21 9.40
N LEU A 101 16.90 -3.49 9.41
CA LEU A 101 16.21 -3.07 10.63
C LEU A 101 14.94 -3.90 10.79
N PHE A 102 14.80 -4.56 11.93
CA PHE A 102 13.59 -5.29 12.28
C PHE A 102 12.69 -4.42 13.17
N TYR A 103 11.38 -4.66 13.12
CA TYR A 103 10.38 -3.97 13.95
C TYR A 103 10.77 -3.89 15.44
N PHE A 104 11.34 -4.97 15.98
CA PHE A 104 11.72 -5.08 17.39
C PHE A 104 13.09 -4.48 17.75
N ASP A 105 13.87 -3.98 16.78
CA ASP A 105 15.28 -3.55 16.97
C ASP A 105 15.61 -2.22 16.26
N HIS A 106 14.77 -1.19 16.45
CA HIS A 106 14.93 0.10 15.79
C HIS A 106 15.71 1.15 16.62
N LYS A 107 16.29 0.76 17.77
CA LYS A 107 16.99 1.68 18.68
C LYS A 107 18.15 2.38 17.96
N GLY A 108 18.18 3.71 18.01
CA GLY A 108 19.17 4.54 17.29
C GLY A 108 18.89 4.75 15.80
N ASN A 109 17.78 4.25 15.26
CA ASN A 109 17.31 4.51 13.89
C ASN A 109 15.83 4.93 13.89
N GLU A 110 15.30 5.40 15.04
CA GLU A 110 13.86 5.68 15.22
C GLU A 110 13.34 6.66 14.16
N LYS A 111 14.08 7.74 13.88
CA LYS A 111 13.69 8.74 12.88
C LYS A 111 13.49 8.15 11.47
N LEU A 112 14.37 7.25 11.05
CA LEU A 112 14.27 6.61 9.74
C LEU A 112 13.08 5.64 9.73
N TRP A 113 12.92 4.87 10.81
CA TRP A 113 11.80 3.95 10.97
C TRP A 113 10.46 4.69 10.90
N ASP A 114 10.28 5.73 11.71
CA ASP A 114 9.06 6.54 11.80
C ASP A 114 8.70 7.19 10.45
N LEU A 115 9.72 7.64 9.70
CA LEU A 115 9.51 8.15 8.35
C LEU A 115 8.88 7.10 7.44
N PHE A 116 9.47 5.91 7.37
CA PHE A 116 8.96 4.85 6.51
C PHE A 116 7.58 4.38 6.99
N ASP A 117 7.39 4.16 8.28
CA ASP A 117 6.12 3.73 8.86
C ASP A 117 4.99 4.70 8.49
N ALA A 118 5.20 6.01 8.66
CA ALA A 118 4.22 7.03 8.27
C ALA A 118 3.95 7.05 6.76
N LYS A 119 4.99 6.99 5.92
CA LYS A 119 4.84 7.06 4.46
C LYS A 119 4.13 5.84 3.90
N VAL A 120 4.53 4.65 4.32
CA VAL A 120 3.94 3.40 3.84
C VAL A 120 2.51 3.25 4.34
N ALA A 121 2.20 3.65 5.58
CA ALA A 121 0.83 3.66 6.09
C ALA A 121 -0.08 4.53 5.22
N VAL A 122 0.36 5.74 4.84
CA VAL A 122 -0.42 6.62 3.95
C VAL A 122 -0.55 6.00 2.56
N TRP A 123 0.54 5.52 1.96
CA TRP A 123 0.49 4.97 0.60
C TRP A 123 -0.41 3.75 0.51
N TYR A 124 -0.23 2.76 1.38
CA TYR A 124 -0.98 1.51 1.35
C TYR A 124 -2.44 1.69 1.75
N ARG A 125 -2.80 2.65 2.61
CA ARG A 125 -4.24 2.94 2.85
C ARG A 125 -4.99 3.43 1.61
N ASN A 126 -4.30 3.93 0.60
CA ASN A 126 -4.91 4.56 -0.58
C ASN A 126 -4.61 3.81 -1.89
N GLN A 127 -4.16 2.55 -1.83
CA GLN A 127 -3.90 1.77 -3.05
C GLN A 127 -5.21 1.20 -3.64
N PRO A 128 -5.30 1.05 -4.96
CA PRO A 128 -6.41 0.34 -5.60
C PRO A 128 -6.21 -1.18 -5.51
N TYR A 129 -6.72 -1.81 -4.46
CA TYR A 129 -6.56 -3.25 -4.20
C TYR A 129 -7.49 -4.16 -5.01
N GLU A 130 -8.41 -3.59 -5.79
CA GLU A 130 -9.45 -4.33 -6.52
C GLU A 130 -8.86 -5.33 -7.53
N ASP A 131 -7.67 -5.01 -8.05
CA ASP A 131 -6.98 -5.82 -9.05
C ASP A 131 -6.03 -6.88 -8.44
N ILE A 132 -6.02 -7.05 -7.11
CA ILE A 132 -5.20 -8.07 -6.44
C ILE A 132 -5.84 -9.46 -6.53
N ALA A 133 -5.08 -10.41 -7.10
CA ALA A 133 -5.40 -11.83 -6.99
C ALA A 133 -5.00 -12.35 -5.60
N ALA A 134 -5.94 -12.35 -4.66
CA ALA A 134 -5.80 -12.94 -3.32
C ALA A 134 -6.56 -14.27 -3.22
N ARG A 135 -6.18 -15.15 -2.29
CA ARG A 135 -6.96 -16.38 -2.03
C ARG A 135 -8.28 -16.02 -1.32
N PRO A 136 -9.29 -16.91 -1.36
CA PRO A 136 -10.61 -16.66 -0.78
C PRO A 136 -10.62 -16.20 0.69
N ASP A 137 -9.62 -16.64 1.46
CA ASP A 137 -9.54 -16.39 2.90
C ASP A 137 -8.41 -15.41 3.28
N ASP A 138 -7.70 -14.85 2.29
CA ASP A 138 -6.59 -13.93 2.54
C ASP A 138 -7.14 -12.58 3.01
N ILE A 139 -7.00 -12.32 4.30
CA ILE A 139 -7.26 -11.01 4.93
C ILE A 139 -6.00 -10.14 5.01
N SER A 140 -4.89 -10.59 4.43
CA SER A 140 -3.61 -9.91 4.49
C SER A 140 -2.82 -10.06 3.19
N ILE A 141 -2.07 -9.04 2.81
CA ILE A 141 -1.05 -9.11 1.76
C ILE A 141 0.31 -8.66 2.28
N PHE A 142 1.37 -9.15 1.66
CA PHE A 142 2.75 -8.76 1.93
C PHE A 142 3.33 -8.02 0.74
N CYS A 143 3.88 -6.84 0.98
CA CYS A 143 4.41 -5.96 -0.06
C CYS A 143 5.84 -5.54 0.28
N SER A 144 6.68 -5.37 -0.74
CA SER A 144 8.05 -4.88 -0.60
C SER A 144 8.42 -3.92 -1.72
N PRO A 145 8.03 -2.64 -1.63
CA PRO A 145 8.45 -1.64 -2.59
C PRO A 145 9.97 -1.50 -2.63
N ARG A 146 10.48 -1.09 -3.79
CA ARG A 146 11.82 -0.50 -3.88
C ARG A 146 11.70 1.02 -3.75
N ILE A 147 12.33 1.60 -2.72
CA ILE A 147 12.35 3.04 -2.47
C ILE A 147 13.78 3.55 -2.57
N TYR A 148 13.97 4.69 -3.24
CA TYR A 148 15.24 5.39 -3.29
C TYR A 148 15.23 6.49 -2.23
N LEU A 149 16.08 6.33 -1.22
CA LEU A 149 16.29 7.36 -0.21
C LEU A 149 17.39 8.29 -0.74
N VAL A 150 17.06 9.53 -1.04
CA VAL A 150 17.98 10.52 -1.63
C VAL A 150 18.39 11.57 -0.60
N PRO A 151 19.63 12.09 -0.65
CA PRO A 151 20.05 13.18 0.21
C PRO A 151 19.15 14.40 0.06
N GLU A 152 18.72 14.97 1.19
CA GLU A 152 18.10 16.29 1.21
C GLU A 152 19.19 17.37 0.99
N LYS A 153 18.95 18.29 0.06
CA LYS A 153 19.88 19.37 -0.29
C LYS A 153 19.75 20.57 0.64
#